data_AF-A0AA38RZP6-F1
#
_entry.id   AF-A0AA38RZP6-F1
#
_cell.length_a   1.000
_cell.length_b   1.000
_cell.length_c   1.000
_cell.angle_alpha   90.00
_cell.angle_beta   90.00
_cell.angle_gamma   90.00
#
_symmetry.space_group_name_H-M   'P 1'
#
loop_
_entity.id
_entity.type
_entity.pdbx_description
1 polymer ?
#
loop_
_entity_poly.entity_id
_entity_poly.type
_entity_poly.pdbx_seq_one_letter_code
_entity_poly.pdbx_strand_id
1 'polypeptide(L)'
;MTTWFRNPFFHAKDDPPSDSSDAEAALPEPDNPLERPNSGAEQVLAPSEKLTGHQFFYIFILDGLGAMVLSGGVNFAIAYAMYTTQNTNAHPIRLFQLPNTLAGDAAVTIIVQCIITWLVELVLVNRDLRSGRVQPIGFLPEPSLPVLRWFLFLDRTGQASEPGGLAHWAFFLFSQVLRGFLISVASFCVVWGPCVGILTAVGERRGGDWYFEKKWAPQVFKLLLGGVLGVLTTPPIAGFWLVRCGWALKTNEAW
;
A
#
# COMPACT_ATOMS: atom_id res chain seq x y z
N MET A 1 -12.67 -8.98 -22.65
CA MET A 1 -12.94 -8.82 -21.21
C MET A 1 -11.61 -8.76 -20.49
N THR A 2 -11.27 -7.60 -19.93
CA THR A 2 -9.95 -7.29 -19.39
C THR A 2 -9.80 -7.80 -17.95
N THR A 3 -8.94 -8.79 -17.80
CA THR A 3 -8.64 -9.64 -16.64
C THR A 3 -7.63 -9.02 -15.67
N TRP A 4 -7.92 -7.83 -15.13
CA TRP A 4 -7.06 -7.27 -14.07
C TRP A 4 -7.41 -7.78 -12.65
N PHE A 5 -8.43 -8.65 -12.52
CA PHE A 5 -8.94 -9.12 -11.22
C PHE A 5 -8.91 -10.63 -10.93
N ARG A 6 -8.22 -11.46 -11.71
CA ARG A 6 -7.79 -12.78 -11.18
C ARG A 6 -6.54 -12.62 -10.32
N ASN A 7 -6.70 -11.83 -9.26
CA ASN A 7 -5.78 -11.78 -8.14
C ASN A 7 -5.78 -13.17 -7.46
N PRO A 8 -4.63 -13.86 -7.35
CA PRO A 8 -4.55 -15.22 -6.80
C PRO A 8 -4.94 -15.35 -5.32
N PHE A 9 -5.25 -14.25 -4.62
CA PHE A 9 -5.79 -14.31 -3.26
C PHE A 9 -7.31 -14.58 -3.20
N PHE A 10 -8.02 -14.55 -4.34
CA PHE A 10 -9.47 -14.64 -4.34
C PHE A 10 -9.98 -15.41 -5.56
N HIS A 11 -10.59 -16.56 -5.30
CA HIS A 11 -11.37 -17.31 -6.27
C HIS A 11 -12.77 -16.71 -6.36
N ALA A 12 -13.22 -16.42 -7.58
CA ALA A 12 -14.65 -16.39 -7.83
C ALA A 12 -15.18 -17.79 -7.53
N LYS A 13 -16.19 -17.88 -6.66
CA LYS A 13 -16.95 -19.10 -6.49
C LYS A 13 -17.62 -19.39 -7.83
N ASP A 14 -17.46 -20.62 -8.31
CA ASP A 14 -17.70 -21.06 -9.68
C ASP A 14 -18.97 -20.48 -10.33
N ASP A 15 -18.85 -20.04 -11.58
CA ASP A 15 -20.01 -19.79 -12.44
C ASP A 15 -20.85 -21.09 -12.51
N PRO A 16 -22.20 -21.03 -12.41
CA PRO A 16 -23.02 -22.21 -12.61
C PRO A 16 -22.80 -22.75 -14.03
N PRO A 17 -22.88 -24.08 -14.22
CA PRO A 17 -22.60 -24.69 -15.51
C PRO A 17 -23.53 -24.13 -16.59
N SER A 18 -22.93 -23.71 -17.71
CA SER A 18 -23.65 -23.35 -18.91
C SER A 18 -24.19 -24.63 -19.56
N ASP A 19 -25.42 -25.01 -19.22
CA ASP A 19 -26.13 -26.04 -19.99
C ASP A 19 -26.66 -25.44 -21.28
N SER A 20 -26.08 -25.91 -22.39
CA SER A 20 -26.60 -25.77 -23.74
C SER A 20 -27.58 -26.90 -24.04
N SER A 21 -28.75 -26.53 -24.57
CA SER A 21 -29.81 -27.35 -25.20
C SER A 21 -30.51 -28.36 -24.25
N ASP A 22 -31.83 -28.37 -24.13
CA ASP A 22 -32.80 -28.64 -25.18
C ASP A 22 -34.15 -27.94 -24.95
N ALA A 23 -34.86 -27.67 -26.05
CA ALA A 23 -36.23 -27.21 -26.06
C ALA A 23 -37.20 -28.38 -25.88
N GLU A 24 -38.04 -28.40 -24.84
CA GLU A 24 -39.40 -28.94 -24.93
C GLU A 24 -40.29 -28.48 -23.75
N ALA A 25 -41.59 -28.44 -24.00
CA ALA A 25 -42.61 -27.69 -23.28
C ALA A 25 -43.03 -28.26 -21.90
N ALA A 26 -43.36 -27.37 -20.94
CA ALA A 26 -44.46 -27.55 -19.98
C ALA A 26 -44.71 -26.30 -19.09
N LEU A 27 -45.87 -25.65 -19.31
CA LEU A 27 -46.79 -24.92 -18.41
C LEU A 27 -46.30 -23.87 -17.37
N PRO A 28 -47.07 -22.77 -17.14
CA PRO A 28 -46.77 -21.79 -16.10
C PRO A 28 -47.32 -22.23 -14.73
N GLU A 29 -46.45 -22.41 -13.74
CA GLU A 29 -46.85 -22.49 -12.32
C GLU A 29 -46.67 -21.13 -11.61
N PRO A 30 -47.50 -20.83 -10.59
CA PRO A 30 -47.73 -19.47 -10.12
C PRO A 30 -46.74 -19.01 -9.04
N ASP A 31 -46.53 -17.69 -9.02
CA ASP A 31 -45.87 -16.84 -8.03
C ASP A 31 -45.53 -17.49 -6.67
N ASN A 32 -44.24 -17.71 -6.43
CA ASN A 32 -43.69 -17.96 -5.10
C ASN A 32 -43.12 -16.63 -4.53
N PRO A 33 -43.76 -15.97 -3.55
CA PRO A 33 -43.36 -14.62 -3.10
C PRO A 33 -42.16 -14.59 -2.13
N LEU A 34 -41.25 -15.57 -2.20
CA LEU A 34 -40.14 -15.70 -1.26
C LEU A 34 -38.78 -15.84 -1.96
N GLU A 35 -38.51 -15.02 -2.98
CA GLU A 35 -37.13 -14.64 -3.26
C GLU A 35 -36.66 -13.68 -2.16
N ARG A 36 -36.04 -14.26 -1.13
CA ARG A 36 -35.17 -13.49 -0.23
C ARG A 36 -34.05 -12.91 -1.09
N PRO A 37 -33.79 -11.60 -1.08
CA PRO A 37 -32.64 -11.07 -1.80
C PRO A 37 -31.38 -11.72 -1.23
N ASN A 38 -30.52 -12.22 -2.13
CA ASN A 38 -29.22 -12.80 -1.84
C ASN A 38 -28.49 -12.07 -0.71
N SER A 39 -28.59 -12.60 0.51
CA SER A 39 -27.82 -12.14 1.64
C SER A 39 -26.38 -12.64 1.48
N GLY A 40 -25.48 -11.75 1.03
CA GLY A 40 -24.04 -11.96 1.14
C GLY A 40 -23.17 -11.65 -0.09
N ALA A 41 -23.68 -10.97 -1.12
CA ALA A 41 -22.80 -10.44 -2.16
C ALA A 41 -21.97 -9.30 -1.56
N GLU A 42 -20.64 -9.45 -1.49
CA GLU A 42 -19.70 -8.35 -1.24
C GLU A 42 -19.97 -7.25 -2.29
N GLN A 43 -20.75 -6.24 -1.92
CA GLN A 43 -21.20 -5.21 -2.84
C GLN A 43 -20.28 -4.00 -2.69
N VAL A 44 -19.33 -3.87 -3.62
CA VAL A 44 -18.50 -2.67 -3.72
C VAL A 44 -19.40 -1.44 -3.89
N LEU A 45 -19.17 -0.41 -3.07
CA LEU A 45 -19.97 0.81 -3.12
C LEU A 45 -19.75 1.58 -4.43
N ALA A 46 -20.79 2.28 -4.91
CA ALA A 46 -20.68 3.14 -6.08
C ALA A 46 -19.63 4.26 -5.87
N PRO A 47 -18.88 4.69 -6.91
CA PRO A 47 -17.85 5.73 -6.76
C PRO A 47 -18.43 7.07 -6.27
N SER A 48 -17.71 7.76 -5.38
CA SER A 48 -18.13 9.06 -4.87
C SER A 48 -17.92 10.20 -5.88
N GLU A 49 -18.89 11.12 -5.95
CA GLU A 49 -18.80 12.35 -6.77
C GLU A 49 -18.05 13.49 -6.07
N LYS A 50 -17.81 13.35 -4.76
CA LYS A 50 -17.04 14.28 -3.93
C LYS A 50 -16.33 13.53 -2.82
N LEU A 51 -15.30 14.12 -2.24
CA LEU A 51 -14.63 13.54 -1.08
C LEU A 51 -15.62 13.48 0.10
N THR A 52 -15.96 12.28 0.54
CA THR A 52 -16.88 12.08 1.66
C THR A 52 -16.14 12.26 2.99
N GLY A 53 -16.85 12.63 4.05
CA GLY A 53 -16.26 12.72 5.39
C GLY A 53 -15.66 11.39 5.86
N HIS A 54 -16.27 10.27 5.48
CA HIS A 54 -15.73 8.94 5.75
C HIS A 54 -14.40 8.70 5.01
N GLN A 55 -14.32 9.03 3.71
CA GLN A 55 -13.07 8.92 2.95
C GLN A 55 -11.97 9.81 3.54
N PHE A 56 -12.31 11.03 3.96
CA PHE A 56 -11.38 11.93 4.63
C PHE A 56 -10.85 11.31 5.94
N PHE A 57 -11.75 10.80 6.78
CA PHE A 57 -11.37 10.15 8.04
C PHE A 57 -10.48 8.93 7.80
N TYR A 58 -10.84 8.08 6.83
CA TYR A 58 -10.07 6.90 6.46
C TYR A 58 -8.64 7.28 6.02
N ILE A 59 -8.52 8.17 5.03
CA ILE A 59 -7.22 8.55 4.44
C ILE A 59 -6.33 9.31 5.44
N PHE A 60 -6.86 10.29 6.18
CA PHE A 60 -6.01 11.18 6.96
C PHE A 60 -5.89 10.80 8.44
N ILE A 61 -6.90 10.13 9.01
CA ILE A 61 -6.87 9.73 10.42
C ILE A 61 -6.39 8.29 10.56
N LEU A 62 -6.99 7.33 9.86
CA LEU A 62 -6.56 5.94 9.93
C LEU A 62 -5.22 5.75 9.22
N ASP A 63 -5.15 6.08 7.93
CA ASP A 63 -3.94 5.91 7.13
C ASP A 63 -2.92 7.03 7.35
N GLY A 64 -3.30 8.17 7.93
CA GLY A 64 -2.35 9.23 8.30
C GLY A 64 -1.82 9.05 9.71
N LEU A 65 -2.62 9.45 10.70
CA LEU A 65 -2.21 9.42 12.12
C LEU A 65 -2.05 8.00 12.66
N GLY A 66 -2.92 7.06 12.27
CA GLY A 66 -2.79 5.65 12.66
C GLY A 66 -1.50 5.04 12.13
N ALA A 67 -1.20 5.25 10.85
CA ALA A 67 0.06 4.82 10.25
C ALA A 67 1.28 5.49 10.90
N MET A 68 1.20 6.78 11.24
CA MET A 68 2.27 7.48 11.97
C MET A 68 2.65 6.77 13.26
N VAL A 69 1.65 6.46 14.09
CA VAL A 69 1.85 5.82 15.39
C VAL A 69 2.38 4.40 15.21
N LEU A 70 1.78 3.63 14.29
CA LEU A 70 2.18 2.25 14.03
C LEU A 70 3.60 2.17 13.46
N SER A 71 3.87 2.88 12.37
CA SER A 71 5.19 2.86 11.70
C SER A 71 6.27 3.46 12.59
N GLY A 72 5.99 4.52 13.33
CA GLY A 72 6.92 5.09 14.31
C GLY A 72 7.21 4.11 15.45
N GLY A 73 6.19 3.46 16.00
CA GLY A 73 6.33 2.47 17.06
C GLY A 73 7.15 1.24 16.65
N VAL A 74 6.89 0.69 15.46
CA VAL A 74 7.66 -0.45 14.93
C VAL A 74 9.12 -0.08 14.70
N ASN A 75 9.40 1.07 14.09
CA ASN A 75 10.77 1.52 13.88
C ASN A 75 11.51 1.80 15.19
N PHE A 76 10.82 2.39 16.18
CA PHE A 76 11.36 2.56 17.53
C PHE A 76 11.73 1.22 18.16
N ALA A 77 10.84 0.21 18.08
CA ALA A 77 11.08 -1.11 18.67
C ALA A 77 12.29 -1.81 18.03
N ILE A 78 12.39 -1.77 16.70
CA ILE A 78 13.54 -2.31 15.96
C ILE A 78 14.84 -1.59 16.38
N ALA A 79 14.83 -0.25 16.41
CA ALA A 79 15.99 0.53 16.80
C ALA A 79 16.38 0.26 18.27
N TYR A 80 15.40 0.12 19.15
CA TYR A 80 15.63 -0.22 20.55
C TYR A 80 16.34 -1.57 20.65
N ALA A 81 15.80 -2.61 20.02
CA ALA A 81 16.41 -3.94 20.01
C ALA A 81 17.83 -3.92 19.41
N MET A 82 18.01 -3.26 18.27
CA MET A 82 19.29 -3.21 17.56
C MET A 82 20.38 -2.46 18.36
N TYR A 83 20.11 -1.23 18.79
CA TYR A 83 21.14 -0.39 19.41
C TYR A 83 21.41 -0.73 20.88
N THR A 84 20.47 -1.38 21.58
CA THR A 84 20.70 -1.81 22.97
C THR A 84 21.46 -3.13 23.08
N THR A 85 21.42 -3.96 22.04
CA THR A 85 22.12 -5.27 22.02
C THR A 85 23.52 -5.20 21.41
N GLN A 86 23.84 -4.13 20.67
CA GLN A 86 25.15 -3.93 20.05
C GLN A 86 26.24 -3.51 21.04
N ASN A 87 27.46 -4.05 20.83
CA ASN A 87 28.67 -3.66 21.55
C ASN A 87 29.21 -2.31 21.06
N THR A 88 28.58 -1.23 21.54
CA THR A 88 28.90 0.16 21.17
C THR A 88 30.26 0.66 21.66
N ASN A 89 30.92 -0.07 22.57
CA ASN A 89 32.30 0.21 22.98
C ASN A 89 33.32 -0.14 21.88
N ALA A 90 33.07 -1.22 21.13
CA ALA A 90 33.93 -1.64 20.02
C ALA A 90 33.53 -0.94 18.70
N HIS A 91 32.23 -0.73 18.51
CA HIS A 91 31.68 -0.12 17.31
C HIS A 91 30.68 0.98 17.68
N PRO A 92 31.16 2.22 17.92
CA PRO A 92 30.28 3.32 18.29
C PRO A 92 29.31 3.64 17.15
N ILE A 93 28.16 4.20 17.51
CA ILE A 93 27.12 4.61 16.56
C ILE A 93 27.57 5.91 15.91
N ARG A 94 27.63 5.90 14.58
CA ARG A 94 28.13 7.01 13.76
C ARG A 94 27.09 7.44 12.75
N LEU A 95 27.22 8.66 12.23
CA LEU A 95 26.30 9.13 11.19
C LEU A 95 26.55 8.42 9.86
N PHE A 96 27.79 8.39 9.39
CA PHE A 96 28.12 7.86 8.07
C PHE A 96 28.88 6.53 8.12
N GLN A 97 29.84 6.37 9.02
CA GLN A 97 30.75 5.22 9.01
C GLN A 97 30.10 3.91 9.49
N LEU A 98 30.45 2.82 8.82
CA LEU A 98 30.12 1.45 9.20
C LEU A 98 30.90 1.01 10.45
N PRO A 99 30.42 0.01 11.21
CA PRO A 99 29.24 -0.83 10.95
C PRO A 99 27.89 -0.25 11.44
N ASN A 100 27.90 0.69 12.39
CA ASN A 100 26.69 1.21 13.03
C ASN A 100 26.34 2.61 12.52
N THR A 101 25.95 2.69 11.25
CA THR A 101 25.62 3.95 10.55
C THR A 101 24.14 4.31 10.69
N LEU A 102 23.84 5.53 11.17
CA LEU A 102 22.45 6.04 11.21
C LEU A 102 21.95 6.47 9.84
N ALA A 103 22.81 7.06 8.99
CA ALA A 103 22.43 7.48 7.65
C ALA A 103 22.09 6.28 6.75
N GLY A 104 22.86 5.18 6.89
CA GLY A 104 22.59 3.94 6.19
C GLY A 104 21.31 3.25 6.70
N ASP A 105 21.11 3.20 8.03
CA ASP A 105 19.88 2.65 8.60
C ASP A 105 18.64 3.45 8.16
N ALA A 106 18.72 4.79 8.12
CA ALA A 106 17.67 5.65 7.60
C ALA A 106 17.36 5.36 6.12
N ALA A 107 18.40 5.22 5.29
CA ALA A 107 18.24 4.90 3.87
C ALA A 107 17.49 3.58 3.65
N VAL A 108 17.92 2.52 4.35
CA VAL A 108 17.27 1.20 4.28
C VAL A 108 15.84 1.27 4.79
N THR A 109 15.59 2.00 5.88
CA THR A 109 14.26 2.20 6.44
C THR A 109 13.31 2.82 5.42
N ILE A 110 13.72 3.90 4.75
CA ILE A 110 12.90 4.57 3.74
C ILE A 110 12.51 3.59 2.63
N ILE A 111 13.48 2.84 2.11
CA ILE A 111 13.26 1.88 1.01
C ILE A 111 12.31 0.76 1.42
N VAL A 112 12.67 0.05 2.49
CA VAL A 112 11.92 -1.12 2.96
C VAL A 112 10.53 -0.73 3.42
N GLN A 113 10.39 0.36 4.17
CA GLN A 113 9.09 0.82 4.67
C GLN A 113 8.16 1.18 3.51
N CYS A 114 8.60 1.95 2.51
CA CYS A 114 7.74 2.32 1.38
C CYS A 114 7.25 1.10 0.58
N ILE A 115 8.13 0.10 0.37
CA ILE A 115 7.73 -1.15 -0.30
C ILE A 115 6.71 -1.92 0.53
N ILE A 116 6.95 -2.08 1.84
CA ILE A 116 6.02 -2.78 2.73
C ILE A 116 4.69 -2.04 2.81
N THR A 117 4.70 -0.73 3.01
CA THR A 117 3.49 0.11 3.03
C THR A 117 2.69 -0.06 1.74
N TRP A 118 3.33 -0.01 0.57
CA TRP A 118 2.65 -0.25 -0.70
C TRP A 118 1.92 -1.60 -0.74
N LEU A 119 2.60 -2.67 -0.32
CA LEU A 119 2.03 -4.03 -0.31
C LEU A 119 0.92 -4.19 0.73
N VAL A 120 1.07 -3.59 1.91
CA VAL A 120 0.07 -3.62 2.97
C VAL A 120 -1.19 -2.88 2.54
N GLU A 121 -1.06 -1.67 2.00
CA GLU A 121 -2.19 -0.87 1.53
C GLU A 121 -2.90 -1.52 0.35
N LEU A 122 -2.14 -2.14 -0.56
CA LEU A 122 -2.71 -2.96 -1.63
C LEU A 122 -3.64 -4.03 -1.05
N VAL A 123 -3.32 -4.67 0.07
CA VAL A 123 -4.18 -5.71 0.66
C VAL A 123 -5.33 -5.09 1.46
N LEU A 124 -5.04 -4.12 2.33
CA LEU A 124 -6.01 -3.55 3.26
C LEU A 124 -7.10 -2.75 2.54
N VAL A 125 -6.71 -1.80 1.68
CA VAL A 125 -7.67 -0.93 0.97
C VAL A 125 -8.54 -1.77 0.03
N ASN A 126 -7.96 -2.75 -0.67
CA ASN A 126 -8.75 -3.64 -1.52
C ASN A 126 -9.76 -4.47 -0.74
N ARG A 127 -9.39 -4.97 0.45
CA ARG A 127 -10.32 -5.70 1.32
C ARG A 127 -11.43 -4.78 1.82
N ASP A 128 -11.11 -3.56 2.20
CA ASP A 128 -12.08 -2.60 2.75
C ASP A 128 -13.01 -2.04 1.65
N LEU A 129 -12.54 -1.93 0.41
CA LEU A 129 -13.35 -1.67 -0.78
C LEU A 129 -14.32 -2.82 -1.09
N ARG A 130 -13.85 -4.07 -1.07
CA ARG A 130 -14.67 -5.27 -1.36
C ARG A 130 -15.76 -5.52 -0.33
N SER A 131 -15.43 -5.33 0.94
CA SER A 131 -16.40 -5.43 2.02
C SER A 131 -17.38 -4.24 2.08
N GLY A 132 -17.28 -3.28 1.16
CA GLY A 132 -18.13 -2.09 1.12
C GLY A 132 -17.94 -1.17 2.33
N ARG A 133 -16.81 -1.28 3.05
CA ARG A 133 -16.50 -0.44 4.21
C ARG A 133 -16.11 0.97 3.80
N VAL A 134 -15.42 1.11 2.67
CA VAL A 134 -14.94 2.38 2.15
C VAL A 134 -15.44 2.57 0.72
N GLN A 135 -15.86 3.80 0.43
CA GLN A 135 -16.32 4.16 -0.91
C GLN A 135 -15.13 4.49 -1.84
N PRO A 136 -15.14 4.02 -3.10
CA PRO A 136 -14.17 4.43 -4.12
C PRO A 136 -14.27 5.92 -4.45
N ILE A 137 -13.16 6.54 -4.88
CA ILE A 137 -13.15 7.94 -5.31
C ILE A 137 -13.42 8.02 -6.81
N GLY A 138 -14.56 8.60 -7.20
CA GLY A 138 -14.96 8.70 -8.60
C GLY A 138 -14.69 10.05 -9.26
N PHE A 139 -14.56 11.13 -8.50
CA PHE A 139 -14.57 12.49 -9.07
C PHE A 139 -13.29 12.90 -9.82
N LEU A 140 -12.18 12.18 -9.66
CA LEU A 140 -10.92 12.49 -10.33
C LEU A 140 -10.89 11.92 -11.76
N PRO A 141 -10.45 12.70 -12.77
CA PRO A 141 -10.31 12.22 -14.14
C PRO A 141 -9.11 11.27 -14.30
N GLU A 142 -9.19 10.33 -15.24
CA GLU A 142 -8.03 9.50 -15.60
C GLU A 142 -6.89 10.38 -16.18
N PRO A 143 -5.64 10.16 -15.78
CA PRO A 143 -4.51 10.84 -16.38
C PRO A 143 -4.25 10.38 -17.82
N SER A 144 -3.76 11.30 -18.63
CA SER A 144 -3.41 11.08 -20.04
C SER A 144 -1.96 10.65 -20.27
N LEU A 145 -1.06 10.92 -19.32
CA LEU A 145 0.38 10.67 -19.48
C LEU A 145 0.70 9.17 -19.44
N PRO A 146 1.42 8.59 -20.43
CA PRO A 146 1.68 7.15 -20.51
C PRO A 146 2.38 6.56 -19.28
N VAL A 147 3.41 7.25 -18.77
CA VAL A 147 4.15 6.79 -17.58
C VAL A 147 3.26 6.75 -16.34
N LEU A 148 2.38 7.74 -16.20
CA LEU A 148 1.45 7.81 -15.10
C LEU A 148 0.36 6.75 -15.25
N ARG A 149 -0.12 6.50 -16.46
CA ARG A 149 -1.07 5.40 -16.75
C ARG A 149 -0.46 4.03 -16.44
N TRP A 150 0.79 3.77 -16.83
CA TRP A 150 1.52 2.56 -16.45
C TRP A 150 1.63 2.41 -14.94
N PHE A 151 2.07 3.48 -14.25
CA PHE A 151 2.24 3.47 -12.79
C PHE A 151 0.91 3.19 -12.08
N LEU A 152 -0.19 3.76 -12.57
CA LEU A 152 -1.51 3.63 -11.98
C LEU A 152 -2.30 2.39 -12.44
N PHE A 153 -1.69 1.46 -13.18
CA PHE A 153 -2.38 0.29 -13.75
C PHE A 153 -3.56 0.64 -14.68
N LEU A 154 -3.43 1.70 -15.47
CA LEU A 154 -4.43 2.14 -16.47
C LEU A 154 -4.08 1.69 -17.90
N ASP A 155 -2.90 1.15 -18.12
CA ASP A 155 -2.53 0.59 -19.42
C ASP A 155 -3.22 -0.77 -19.60
N ARG A 156 -4.31 -0.76 -20.35
CA ARG A 156 -5.22 -1.89 -20.62
C ARG A 156 -4.66 -2.91 -21.62
N THR A 157 -3.34 -2.97 -21.80
CA THR A 157 -2.71 -3.78 -22.84
C THR A 157 -2.76 -5.27 -22.51
N GLY A 158 -3.87 -5.90 -22.91
CA GLY A 158 -3.88 -7.23 -23.50
C GLY A 158 -3.29 -8.39 -22.71
N GLN A 159 -3.35 -8.40 -21.37
CA GLN A 159 -2.98 -9.59 -20.59
C GLN A 159 -4.10 -10.65 -20.61
N ALA A 160 -4.30 -11.21 -21.80
CA ALA A 160 -4.90 -12.52 -22.02
C ALA A 160 -3.85 -13.62 -21.73
N SER A 161 -3.25 -13.61 -20.54
CA SER A 161 -2.40 -14.71 -20.08
C SER A 161 -3.17 -15.52 -19.05
N GLU A 162 -3.08 -16.84 -19.20
CA GLU A 162 -3.82 -17.79 -18.37
C GLU A 162 -3.53 -17.56 -16.87
N PRO A 163 -4.56 -17.42 -16.03
CA PRO A 163 -4.39 -17.21 -14.59
C PRO A 163 -3.92 -18.50 -13.92
N GLY A 164 -2.83 -18.44 -13.13
CA GLY A 164 -2.51 -19.51 -12.17
C GLY A 164 -1.03 -19.93 -12.08
N GLY A 165 -0.17 -19.50 -13.01
CA GLY A 165 1.25 -19.84 -12.97
C GLY A 165 2.05 -19.06 -11.91
N LEU A 166 3.02 -19.71 -11.26
CA LEU A 166 3.97 -19.06 -10.32
C LEU A 166 4.69 -17.86 -10.95
N ALA A 167 5.01 -17.94 -12.24
CA ALA A 167 5.63 -16.84 -12.98
C ALA A 167 4.73 -15.59 -13.06
N HIS A 168 3.41 -15.77 -13.17
CA HIS A 168 2.46 -14.67 -13.15
C HIS A 168 2.41 -14.01 -11.76
N TRP A 169 2.39 -14.81 -10.69
CA TRP A 169 2.45 -14.30 -9.32
C TRP A 169 3.74 -13.53 -9.04
N ALA A 170 4.89 -14.07 -9.48
CA ALA A 170 6.17 -13.41 -9.33
C ALA A 170 6.22 -12.08 -10.11
N PHE A 171 5.71 -12.05 -11.34
CA PHE A 171 5.63 -10.82 -12.14
C PHE A 171 4.72 -9.77 -11.49
N PHE A 172 3.55 -10.19 -10.97
CA PHE A 172 2.66 -9.31 -10.23
C PHE A 172 3.35 -8.73 -9.00
N LEU A 173 3.95 -9.57 -8.16
CA LEU A 173 4.64 -9.11 -6.95
C LEU A 173 5.80 -8.17 -7.29
N PHE A 174 6.62 -8.52 -8.30
CA PHE A 174 7.69 -7.65 -8.77
C PHE A 174 7.16 -6.29 -9.24
N SER A 175 6.04 -6.28 -9.96
CA SER A 175 5.35 -5.06 -10.41
C SER A 175 4.90 -4.18 -9.23
N GLN A 176 4.43 -4.78 -8.14
CA GLN A 176 4.08 -4.05 -6.91
C GLN A 176 5.32 -3.52 -6.18
N VAL A 177 6.35 -4.35 -5.99
CA VAL A 177 7.62 -3.97 -5.36
C VAL A 177 8.28 -2.82 -6.11
N LEU A 178 8.27 -2.86 -7.44
CA LEU A 178 8.81 -1.78 -8.27
C LEU A 178 8.11 -0.45 -8.01
N ARG A 179 6.77 -0.43 -7.87
CA ARG A 179 6.02 0.81 -7.58
C ARG A 179 6.27 1.32 -6.17
N GLY A 180 6.28 0.43 -5.19
CA GLY A 180 6.69 0.76 -3.82
C GLY A 180 8.11 1.33 -3.77
N PHE A 181 9.03 0.77 -4.57
CA PHE A 181 10.39 1.27 -4.71
C PHE A 181 10.45 2.66 -5.37
N LEU A 182 9.66 2.93 -6.41
CA LEU A 182 9.59 4.26 -7.02
C LEU A 182 9.10 5.33 -6.02
N ILE A 183 8.11 5.01 -5.20
CA ILE A 183 7.67 5.89 -4.09
C ILE A 183 8.79 6.06 -3.08
N SER A 184 9.56 5.01 -2.82
CA SER A 184 10.70 5.09 -1.91
C SER A 184 11.80 6.03 -2.41
N VAL A 185 12.06 6.07 -3.72
CA VAL A 185 13.04 7.00 -4.31
C VAL A 185 12.59 8.45 -4.10
N ALA A 186 11.32 8.76 -4.36
CA ALA A 186 10.77 10.08 -4.10
C ALA A 186 10.85 10.45 -2.61
N SER A 187 10.46 9.52 -1.74
CA SER A 187 10.52 9.69 -0.28
C SER A 187 11.95 9.86 0.22
N PHE A 188 12.91 9.15 -0.37
CA PHE A 188 14.33 9.25 -0.03
C PHE A 188 14.87 10.64 -0.35
N CYS A 189 14.59 11.17 -1.54
CA CYS A 189 15.01 12.52 -1.92
C CYS A 189 14.46 13.60 -0.98
N VAL A 190 13.24 13.41 -0.46
CA VAL A 190 12.58 14.37 0.43
C VAL A 190 13.03 14.23 1.88
N VAL A 191 13.13 13.00 2.40
CA VAL A 191 13.25 12.73 3.84
C VAL A 191 14.69 12.50 4.27
N TRP A 192 15.52 11.86 3.44
CA TRP A 192 16.86 11.45 3.86
C TRP A 192 17.77 12.64 4.15
N GLY A 193 17.77 13.66 3.28
CA GLY A 193 18.57 14.89 3.47
C GLY A 193 18.26 15.61 4.78
N PRO A 194 16.99 15.95 5.07
CA PRO A 194 16.59 16.49 6.36
C PRO A 194 16.97 15.61 7.56
N CYS A 195 16.84 14.28 7.45
CA CYS A 195 17.30 13.37 8.51
C CYS A 195 18.80 13.52 8.78
N VAL A 196 19.63 13.51 7.74
CA VAL A 196 21.08 13.72 7.88
C VAL A 196 21.36 15.08 8.49
N GLY A 197 20.69 16.15 8.04
CA GLY A 197 20.86 17.50 8.59
C GLY A 197 20.46 17.62 10.08
N ILE A 198 19.38 16.97 10.50
CA ILE A 198 18.98 16.94 11.92
C ILE A 198 19.99 16.15 12.74
N LEU A 199 20.46 15.01 12.23
CA LEU A 199 21.46 14.19 12.91
C LEU A 199 22.82 14.90 13.03
N THR A 200 23.26 15.67 12.03
CA THR A 200 24.49 16.48 12.16
C THR A 200 24.35 17.62 13.17
N ALA A 201 23.14 18.11 13.41
CA ALA A 201 22.88 19.15 14.40
C ALA A 201 22.86 18.61 15.85
N VAL A 202 22.44 17.36 16.04
CA VAL A 202 22.33 16.73 17.37
C VAL A 202 23.56 15.90 17.74
N GLY A 203 24.25 15.33 16.76
CA GLY A 203 25.39 14.44 16.99
C GLY A 203 26.66 15.17 17.44
N GLU A 204 27.52 14.46 18.15
CA GLU A 204 28.81 15.00 18.57
C GLU A 204 29.86 14.83 17.48
N ARG A 205 30.37 15.93 16.95
CA ARG A 205 31.40 15.90 15.90
C ARG A 205 32.75 15.48 16.48
N ARG A 206 33.30 14.35 16.03
CA ARG A 206 34.62 13.85 16.41
C ARG A 206 35.33 13.25 15.19
N GLY A 207 36.57 13.66 14.92
CA GLY A 207 37.41 13.02 13.88
C GLY A 207 36.80 12.96 12.48
N GLY A 208 35.91 13.89 12.12
CA GLY A 208 35.27 13.96 10.79
C GLY A 208 33.91 13.27 10.65
N ASP A 209 33.38 12.66 11.70
CA ASP A 209 32.04 12.06 11.73
C ASP A 209 31.26 12.54 12.98
N TRP A 210 29.98 12.21 13.04
CA TRP A 210 29.09 12.51 14.16
C TRP A 210 28.77 11.24 14.94
N TYR A 211 28.88 11.33 16.26
CA TYR A 211 28.73 10.22 17.19
C TYR A 211 27.46 10.39 18.01
N PHE A 212 26.83 9.26 18.33
CA PHE A 212 25.58 9.23 19.08
C PHE A 212 25.63 8.24 20.23
N GLU A 213 24.94 8.59 21.31
CA GLU A 213 24.74 7.67 22.42
C GLU A 213 23.83 6.51 22.02
N LYS A 214 24.05 5.36 22.66
CA LYS A 214 23.27 4.14 22.39
C LYS A 214 21.80 4.23 22.80
N LYS A 215 21.46 5.13 23.72
CA LYS A 215 20.12 5.27 24.28
C LYS A 215 19.50 6.60 23.87
N TRP A 216 18.22 6.51 23.55
CA TRP A 216 17.30 7.55 23.13
C TRP A 216 17.58 8.18 21.77
N ALA A 217 18.79 8.64 21.47
CA ALA A 217 19.08 9.33 20.21
C ALA A 217 18.66 8.50 18.96
N PRO A 218 19.17 7.27 18.75
CA PRO A 218 18.79 6.50 17.56
C PRO A 218 17.35 5.97 17.61
N GLN A 219 16.81 5.67 18.80
CA GLN A 219 15.44 5.17 18.93
C GLN A 219 14.40 6.24 18.64
N VAL A 220 14.58 7.45 19.20
CA VAL A 220 13.71 8.61 18.93
C VAL A 220 13.83 9.01 17.47
N PHE A 221 15.04 9.02 16.91
CA PHE A 221 15.25 9.26 15.48
C PHE A 221 14.41 8.30 14.62
N LYS A 222 14.48 6.99 14.90
CA LYS A 222 13.75 5.96 14.16
C LYS A 222 12.23 6.05 14.36
N LEU A 223 11.78 6.42 15.56
CA LEU A 223 10.37 6.72 15.82
C LEU A 223 9.86 7.83 14.91
N LEU A 224 10.57 8.95 14.88
CA LEU A 224 10.18 10.12 14.09
C LEU A 224 10.27 9.82 12.59
N LEU A 225 11.35 9.19 12.13
CA LEU A 225 11.52 8.77 10.73
C LEU A 225 10.36 7.86 10.29
N GLY A 226 10.09 6.81 11.05
CA GLY A 226 9.02 5.86 10.75
C GLY A 226 7.65 6.53 10.74
N GLY A 227 7.38 7.42 11.70
CA GLY A 227 6.12 8.15 11.78
C GLY A 227 5.94 9.14 10.64
N VAL A 228 6.95 9.96 10.33
CA VAL A 228 6.92 10.91 9.21
C VAL A 228 6.71 10.19 7.89
N LEU A 229 7.41 9.08 7.65
CA LEU A 229 7.20 8.24 6.47
C LEU A 229 5.77 7.67 6.43
N GLY A 230 5.24 7.23 7.58
CA GLY A 230 3.87 6.73 7.70
C GLY A 230 2.84 7.76 7.21
N VAL A 231 2.93 9.00 7.70
CA VAL A 231 2.06 10.11 7.27
C VAL A 231 2.29 10.50 5.81
N LEU A 232 3.54 10.49 5.36
CA LEU A 232 3.89 10.96 4.02
C LEU A 232 3.47 9.98 2.92
N THR A 233 3.48 8.68 3.20
CA THR A 233 3.33 7.64 2.17
C THR A 233 1.99 6.93 2.20
N THR A 234 1.47 6.60 3.38
CA THR A 234 0.27 5.76 3.50
C THR A 234 -1.00 6.47 2.98
N PRO A 235 -1.32 7.73 3.34
CA PRO A 235 -2.50 8.41 2.81
C PRO A 235 -2.50 8.58 1.28
N PRO A 236 -1.39 8.98 0.63
CA PRO A 236 -1.33 9.00 -0.83
C PRO A 236 -1.51 7.63 -1.48
N ILE A 237 -0.95 6.57 -0.89
CA ILE A 237 -1.09 5.20 -1.42
C ILE A 237 -2.54 4.71 -1.25
N ALA A 238 -3.17 4.95 -0.11
CA ALA A 238 -4.58 4.63 0.11
C ALA A 238 -5.48 5.40 -0.87
N GLY A 239 -5.27 6.71 -1.00
CA GLY A 239 -5.96 7.54 -1.98
C GLY A 239 -5.78 7.04 -3.42
N PHE A 240 -4.57 6.62 -3.78
CA PHE A 240 -4.28 6.00 -5.07
C PHE A 240 -5.17 4.78 -5.34
N TRP A 241 -5.26 3.83 -4.40
CA TRP A 241 -6.09 2.63 -4.56
C TRP A 241 -7.58 2.95 -4.63
N LEU A 242 -8.07 3.90 -3.81
CA LEU A 242 -9.45 4.36 -3.83
C LEU A 242 -9.85 5.00 -5.17
N VAL A 243 -8.95 5.82 -5.74
CA VAL A 243 -9.16 6.46 -7.05
C VAL A 243 -9.09 5.42 -8.17
N ARG A 244 -8.11 4.52 -8.11
CA ARG A 244 -7.96 3.45 -9.11
C ARG A 244 -9.20 2.55 -9.17
N CYS A 245 -9.77 2.25 -8.00
CA CYS A 245 -11.01 1.52 -7.88
C CYS A 245 -12.19 2.28 -8.51
N GLY A 246 -12.30 3.59 -8.25
CA GLY A 246 -13.33 4.43 -8.85
C GLY A 246 -13.26 4.49 -10.37
N TRP A 247 -12.07 4.50 -10.96
CA TRP A 247 -11.89 4.41 -12.42
C TRP A 247 -12.35 3.06 -12.97
N ALA A 248 -11.98 1.95 -12.34
CA ALA A 248 -12.42 0.61 -12.80
C ALA A 248 -13.95 0.46 -12.78
N LEU A 249 -14.63 1.01 -11.77
CA LEU A 249 -16.11 0.97 -11.70
C LEU A 249 -16.74 1.78 -12.81
N LYS A 250 -16.21 2.99 -13.09
CA LYS A 250 -16.74 3.87 -14.15
C LYS A 250 -16.58 3.28 -15.55
N THR A 251 -15.59 2.43 -15.77
CA THR A 251 -15.31 1.82 -17.07
C THR A 251 -15.86 0.40 -17.22
N ASN A 252 -16.66 -0.07 -16.26
CA ASN A 252 -17.19 -1.45 -16.22
C ASN A 252 -16.08 -2.51 -16.38
N GLU A 253 -14.89 -2.26 -15.83
CA GLU A 253 -13.89 -3.32 -15.67
C GLU A 253 -14.48 -4.36 -14.70
N ALA A 254 -14.55 -5.63 -15.11
CA ALA A 254 -15.16 -6.70 -14.31
C ALA A 254 -14.46 -6.83 -12.94
N TRP A 255 -15.26 -6.91 -11.88
CA TRP A 255 -14.86 -6.95 -10.46
C TRP A 255 -14.71 -8.36 -9.94
#